data_AF-A0A7V1W9W7-F1
#
_entry.id   AF-A0A7V1W9W7-F1
#
_cell.length_a   1.000
_cell.length_b   1.000
_cell.length_c   1.000
_cell.angle_alpha   90.00
_cell.angle_beta   90.00
_cell.angle_gamma   90.00
#
_symmetry.space_group_name_H-M   'P 1'
#
loop_
_entity.id
_entity.type
_entity.pdbx_description
1 polymer ?
#
loop_
_entity_poly.entity_id
_entity_poly.type
_entity_poly.pdbx_seq_one_letter_code
_entity_poly.pdbx_strand_id
1 'polypeptide(L)'
;MSIRPRMPHRAFTLIELLVVIVVIAVLAAIVIPKFQDQGKRSKEASLKSNLSLIRNAVALFQADTGYYPMSLDDLKASSAPAQGKDAAGTSQNINAADWHGPYIQGAIPNDPVSGAAFTYSTTAPNVGKVSSSASGTASDGTAYSSW
;
A
#
# COMPACT_ATOMS: atom_id res chain seq x y z
N MET A 1 -27.53 -70.27 19.58
CA MET A 1 -26.40 -69.33 19.52
C MET A 1 -26.28 -68.84 18.07
N SER A 2 -26.84 -67.67 17.74
CA SER A 2 -26.89 -67.17 16.35
C SER A 2 -25.72 -66.22 16.09
N ILE A 3 -24.78 -66.60 15.22
CA ILE A 3 -23.62 -65.78 14.85
C ILE A 3 -24.09 -64.73 13.84
N ARG A 4 -24.07 -63.45 14.23
CA ARG A 4 -24.34 -62.34 13.32
C ARG A 4 -23.10 -62.09 12.45
N PRO A 5 -23.21 -61.98 11.11
CA PRO A 5 -22.07 -61.68 10.26
C PRO A 5 -21.54 -60.26 10.54
N ARG A 6 -20.24 -60.13 10.80
CA ARG A 6 -19.56 -58.84 10.88
C ARG A 6 -19.50 -58.23 9.48
N MET A 7 -19.99 -57.01 9.33
CA MET A 7 -19.80 -56.24 8.09
C MET A 7 -18.29 -56.06 7.85
N PRO A 8 -17.78 -56.29 6.63
CA PRO A 8 -16.37 -56.13 6.33
C PRO A 8 -15.95 -54.68 6.54
N HIS A 9 -14.91 -54.48 7.35
CA HIS A 9 -14.27 -53.18 7.52
C HIS A 9 -13.51 -52.86 6.22
N ARG A 10 -13.84 -51.76 5.55
CA ARG A 10 -13.13 -51.33 4.34
C ARG A 10 -11.76 -50.81 4.73
N ALA A 11 -10.70 -51.50 4.33
CA ALA A 11 -9.33 -51.02 4.46
C ALA A 11 -9.01 -50.12 3.25
N PHE A 12 -8.46 -48.93 3.50
CA PHE A 12 -7.96 -48.03 2.45
C PHE A 12 -6.77 -48.66 1.74
N THR A 13 -6.73 -48.58 0.41
CA THR A 13 -5.55 -49.01 -0.34
C THR A 13 -4.49 -47.90 -0.39
N LEU A 14 -3.22 -48.29 -0.47
CA LEU A 14 -2.11 -47.34 -0.68
C LEU A 14 -2.26 -46.58 -2.00
N ILE A 15 -2.86 -47.19 -3.02
CA ILE A 15 -3.07 -46.57 -4.33
C ILE A 15 -4.13 -45.48 -4.28
N GLU A 16 -5.18 -45.63 -3.46
CA GLU A 16 -6.18 -44.57 -3.24
C GLU A 16 -5.56 -43.35 -2.57
N LEU A 17 -4.69 -43.55 -1.57
CA LEU A 17 -3.96 -42.45 -0.96
C LEU A 17 -3.00 -41.78 -1.96
N LEU A 18 -2.32 -42.58 -2.79
CA LEU A 18 -1.37 -42.10 -3.79
C LEU A 18 -2.05 -41.20 -4.84
N VAL A 19 -3.20 -41.62 -5.37
CA VAL A 19 -3.94 -40.81 -6.35
C VAL A 19 -4.40 -39.49 -5.72
N VAL A 20 -4.85 -39.51 -4.46
CA VAL A 20 -5.31 -38.29 -3.76
C VAL A 20 -4.17 -37.28 -3.59
N ILE A 21 -3.00 -37.70 -3.14
CA ILE A 21 -1.86 -36.78 -2.97
C ILE A 21 -1.37 -36.22 -4.32
N VAL A 22 -1.44 -37.02 -5.40
CA VAL A 22 -1.09 -36.57 -6.75
C VAL A 22 -2.07 -35.49 -7.22
N VAL A 23 -3.37 -35.69 -7.03
CA VAL A 23 -4.39 -34.69 -7.39
C VAL A 23 -4.21 -33.40 -6.57
N ILE A 24 -3.98 -33.50 -5.26
CA ILE A 24 -3.73 -32.33 -4.39
C ILE A 24 -2.46 -31.59 -4.84
N ALA A 25 -1.38 -32.31 -5.18
CA ALA A 25 -0.13 -31.70 -5.64
C ALA A 25 -0.31 -30.92 -6.95
N VAL A 26 -1.06 -31.48 -7.92
CA VAL A 26 -1.37 -30.79 -9.19
C VAL A 26 -2.21 -29.54 -8.96
N LEU A 27 -3.24 -29.62 -8.11
CA LEU A 27 -4.08 -28.47 -7.79
C LEU A 27 -3.28 -27.38 -7.04
N ALA A 28 -2.46 -27.76 -6.06
CA ALA A 28 -1.62 -26.83 -5.31
C ALA A 28 -0.63 -26.09 -6.22
N ALA A 29 -0.02 -26.78 -7.18
CA ALA A 29 0.92 -26.19 -8.14
C ALA A 29 0.29 -25.07 -8.99
N ILE A 30 -0.99 -25.18 -9.34
CA ILE A 30 -1.71 -24.16 -10.13
C ILE A 30 -2.18 -23.01 -9.24
N VAL A 31 -2.61 -23.31 -8.01
CA VAL A 31 -3.30 -22.37 -7.13
C VAL A 31 -2.31 -21.41 -6.43
N ILE A 32 -1.19 -21.92 -5.90
CA ILE A 32 -0.22 -21.13 -5.14
C ILE A 32 0.30 -19.88 -5.89
N PRO A 33 0.77 -19.96 -7.16
CA PRO A 33 1.28 -18.77 -7.85
C PRO A 33 0.20 -17.70 -8.06
N LYS A 34 -1.05 -18.11 -8.35
CA LYS A 34 -2.17 -17.17 -8.56
C LYS A 34 -2.52 -16.36 -7.32
N PHE A 35 -2.41 -16.96 -6.13
CA PHE A 35 -2.70 -16.26 -4.86
C PHE A 35 -1.64 -15.20 -4.52
N GLN A 36 -0.37 -15.44 -4.84
CA GLN A 36 0.70 -14.47 -4.60
C GLN A 36 0.53 -13.20 -5.47
N ASP A 37 0.14 -13.38 -6.73
CA ASP A 37 -0.11 -12.26 -7.65
C ASP A 37 -1.31 -11.41 -7.25
N GLN A 38 -2.39 -12.02 -6.74
CA GLN A 38 -3.55 -11.27 -6.24
C GLN A 38 -3.21 -10.42 -5.01
N GLY A 39 -2.44 -10.97 -4.07
CA GLY A 39 -1.99 -10.24 -2.89
C GLY A 39 -1.14 -9.02 -3.25
N LYS A 40 -0.21 -9.17 -4.22
CA LYS A 40 0.59 -8.06 -4.74
C LYS A 40 -0.30 -6.96 -5.35
N ARG A 41 -1.19 -7.32 -6.28
CA ARG A 41 -2.10 -6.36 -6.93
C ARG A 41 -3.01 -5.62 -5.95
N SER A 42 -3.48 -6.29 -4.90
CA SER A 42 -4.27 -5.65 -3.85
C SER A 42 -3.49 -4.57 -3.10
N LYS A 43 -2.21 -4.83 -2.78
CA LYS A 43 -1.32 -3.84 -2.17
C LYS A 43 -1.04 -2.69 -3.12
N GLU A 44 -0.79 -2.96 -4.39
CA GLU A 44 -0.58 -1.93 -5.42
C GLU A 44 -1.80 -1.01 -5.62
N ALA A 45 -3.01 -1.59 -5.60
CA ALA A 45 -4.24 -0.81 -5.68
C ALA A 45 -4.38 0.14 -4.46
N SER A 46 -4.10 -0.38 -3.26
CA SER A 46 -4.10 0.41 -2.02
C SER A 46 -3.02 1.49 -2.06
N LEU A 47 -1.83 1.17 -2.59
CA LEU A 47 -0.72 2.10 -2.76
C LEU A 47 -1.12 3.28 -3.64
N LYS A 48 -1.70 3.03 -4.81
CA LYS A 48 -2.17 4.07 -5.74
C LYS A 48 -3.25 4.95 -5.10
N SER A 49 -4.19 4.35 -4.37
CA SER A 49 -5.22 5.10 -3.63
C SER A 49 -4.62 6.02 -2.57
N ASN A 50 -3.69 5.50 -1.75
CA ASN A 50 -3.03 6.28 -0.69
C ASN A 50 -2.17 7.41 -1.29
N LEU A 51 -1.43 7.15 -2.36
CA LEU A 51 -0.66 8.18 -3.08
C LEU A 51 -1.57 9.27 -3.61
N SER A 52 -2.72 8.93 -4.19
CA SER A 52 -3.68 9.93 -4.68
C SER A 52 -4.24 10.78 -3.53
N LEU A 53 -4.58 10.16 -2.40
CA LEU A 53 -5.07 10.88 -1.22
C LEU A 53 -4.04 11.88 -0.73
N ILE A 54 -2.78 11.45 -0.54
CA ILE A 54 -1.72 12.31 0.00
C ILE A 54 -1.37 13.41 -1.00
N ARG A 55 -1.26 13.09 -2.30
CA ARG A 55 -0.98 14.09 -3.35
C ARG A 55 -2.06 15.16 -3.45
N ASN A 56 -3.32 14.76 -3.36
CA ASN A 56 -4.43 15.70 -3.35
C ASN A 56 -4.36 16.62 -2.12
N ALA A 57 -4.03 16.07 -0.94
CA ALA A 57 -3.84 16.87 0.27
C ALA A 57 -2.66 17.86 0.14
N VAL A 58 -1.54 17.44 -0.46
CA VAL A 58 -0.41 18.34 -0.76
C VAL A 58 -0.82 19.45 -1.73
N ALA A 59 -1.59 19.13 -2.77
CA ALA A 59 -2.08 20.11 -3.74
C ALA A 59 -3.06 21.12 -3.10
N LEU A 60 -3.94 20.66 -2.20
CA LEU A 60 -4.83 21.55 -1.44
C LEU A 60 -4.05 22.46 -0.50
N PHE A 61 -3.08 21.91 0.23
CA PHE A 61 -2.18 22.70 1.08
C PHE A 61 -1.48 23.81 0.28
N GLN A 62 -0.98 23.48 -0.91
CA GLN A 62 -0.34 24.45 -1.80
C GLN A 62 -1.33 25.48 -2.35
N ALA A 63 -2.55 25.07 -2.70
CA ALA A 63 -3.57 25.98 -3.20
C ALA A 63 -3.98 27.02 -2.15
N ASP A 64 -4.06 26.60 -0.89
CA ASP A 64 -4.42 27.46 0.24
C ASP A 64 -3.29 28.40 0.63
N THR A 65 -2.08 27.85 0.83
CA THR A 65 -0.97 28.59 1.43
C THR A 65 0.00 29.19 0.42
N GLY A 66 -0.09 28.81 -0.86
CA GLY A 66 0.88 29.13 -1.90
C GLY A 66 2.18 28.32 -1.84
N TYR A 67 2.37 27.49 -0.82
CA TYR A 67 3.62 26.76 -0.56
C TYR A 67 3.35 25.27 -0.36
N TYR A 68 4.33 24.42 -0.66
CA TYR A 68 4.27 23.00 -0.32
C TYR A 68 4.51 22.79 1.18
N PRO A 69 3.96 21.73 1.80
CA PRO A 69 4.23 21.45 3.21
C PRO A 69 5.72 21.12 3.44
N MET A 70 6.24 21.39 4.63
CA MET A 70 7.62 21.05 5.02
C MET A 70 7.76 19.53 5.26
N SER A 71 6.68 18.88 5.66
CA SER A 71 6.60 17.44 5.82
C SER A 71 5.17 16.94 5.59
N LEU A 72 4.98 15.64 5.39
CA LEU A 72 3.62 15.10 5.27
C LEU A 72 2.80 15.30 6.55
N ASP A 73 3.44 15.40 7.72
CA ASP A 73 2.74 15.62 8.99
C ASP A 73 2.01 16.98 9.05
N ASP A 74 2.44 17.97 8.26
CA ASP A 74 1.76 19.26 8.16
C ASP A 74 0.35 19.12 7.57
N LEU A 75 0.08 18.04 6.82
CA LEU A 75 -1.22 17.77 6.22
C LEU A 75 -2.29 17.38 7.25
N LYS A 76 -1.88 16.85 8.41
CA LYS A 76 -2.78 16.46 9.51
C LYS A 76 -2.68 17.39 10.72
N ALA A 77 -1.94 18.50 10.61
CA ALA A 77 -1.71 19.41 11.71
C ALA A 77 -3.03 20.01 12.22
N SER A 78 -3.16 20.14 13.55
CA SER A 78 -4.35 20.74 14.19
C SER A 78 -4.31 22.27 14.23
N SER A 79 -3.22 22.87 13.79
CA SER A 79 -3.01 24.31 13.68
C SER A 79 -2.20 24.61 12.43
N ALA A 80 -2.33 25.82 11.90
CA ALA A 80 -1.58 26.26 10.72
C ALA A 80 -0.06 26.06 10.91
N PRO A 81 0.62 25.34 10.00
CA PRO A 81 2.07 25.26 10.00
C PRO A 81 2.70 26.63 9.77
N ALA A 82 3.80 26.91 10.46
CA ALA A 82 4.46 28.22 10.37
C ALA A 82 5.17 28.45 9.03
N GLN A 83 5.61 27.37 8.36
CA GLN A 83 6.42 27.43 7.16
C GLN A 83 6.02 26.38 6.13
N GLY A 84 6.24 26.71 4.87
CA GLY A 84 6.15 25.81 3.72
C GLY A 84 7.38 25.96 2.83
N LYS A 85 7.45 25.16 1.77
CA LYS A 85 8.48 25.22 0.73
C LYS A 85 7.92 25.85 -0.55
N ASP A 86 8.65 26.80 -1.12
CA ASP A 86 8.40 27.19 -2.51
C ASP A 86 8.90 26.13 -3.51
N ALA A 87 8.65 26.32 -4.81
CA ALA A 87 9.08 25.39 -5.85
C ALA A 87 10.61 25.23 -5.95
N ALA A 88 11.39 26.18 -5.39
CA ALA A 88 12.85 26.09 -5.33
C ALA A 88 13.35 25.32 -4.09
N GLY A 89 12.46 24.92 -3.17
CA GLY A 89 12.80 24.22 -1.93
C GLY A 89 13.23 25.16 -0.80
N THR A 90 12.99 26.46 -0.95
CA THR A 90 13.28 27.46 0.08
C THR A 90 12.13 27.53 1.07
N SER A 91 12.45 27.65 2.36
CA SER A 91 11.42 27.82 3.39
C SER A 91 10.83 29.22 3.34
N GLN A 92 9.51 29.31 3.31
CA GLN A 92 8.74 30.54 3.31
C GLN A 92 7.73 30.51 4.47
N ASN A 93 7.41 31.67 5.03
CA ASN A 93 6.43 31.75 6.11
C ASN A 93 5.02 31.63 5.54
N ILE A 94 4.18 30.85 6.20
CA ILE A 94 2.76 30.71 5.86
C ILE A 94 1.97 31.72 6.68
N ASN A 95 1.06 32.42 6.02
CA ASN A 95 0.05 33.21 6.70
C ASN A 95 -1.05 32.27 7.24
N ALA A 96 -1.22 32.24 8.56
CA ALA A 96 -2.17 31.35 9.22
C ALA A 96 -3.62 31.59 8.80
N ALA A 97 -3.96 32.78 8.30
CA ALA A 97 -5.30 33.10 7.80
C ALA A 97 -5.63 32.42 6.46
N ASP A 98 -4.62 32.07 5.67
CA ASP A 98 -4.80 31.44 4.34
C ASP A 98 -4.90 29.91 4.45
N TRP A 99 -4.59 29.34 5.62
CA TRP A 99 -4.63 27.90 5.86
C TRP A 99 -6.02 27.43 6.32
N HIS A 100 -6.62 26.48 5.60
CA HIS A 100 -7.94 25.92 5.95
C HIS A 100 -7.89 24.44 6.39
N GLY A 101 -6.70 23.94 6.74
CA GLY A 101 -6.51 22.53 7.12
C GLY A 101 -7.23 22.11 8.41
N PRO A 102 -7.16 20.82 8.80
CA PRO A 102 -6.31 19.76 8.24
C PRO A 102 -6.81 19.18 6.90
N TYR A 103 -5.86 18.76 6.07
CA TYR A 103 -6.13 18.18 4.73
C TYR A 103 -6.20 16.65 4.74
N ILE A 104 -5.70 16.00 5.79
CA ILE A 104 -5.85 14.57 6.05
C ILE A 104 -6.43 14.39 7.45
N GLN A 105 -7.47 13.59 7.55
CA GLN A 105 -8.05 13.19 8.83
C GLN A 105 -7.34 11.94 9.37
N GLY A 106 -6.83 12.03 10.60
CA GLY A 106 -6.18 10.92 11.28
C GLY A 106 -4.73 10.68 10.86
N ALA A 107 -4.29 9.42 10.96
CA ALA A 107 -2.93 9.04 10.65
C ALA A 107 -2.72 8.92 9.13
N ILE A 108 -1.57 9.40 8.67
CA ILE A 108 -1.13 9.19 7.29
C ILE A 108 -0.80 7.71 7.14
N PRO A 109 -1.43 6.99 6.20
CA PRO A 109 -1.19 5.57 6.05
C PRO A 109 0.24 5.30 5.60
N ASN A 110 0.78 4.16 6.03
CA ASN A 110 2.04 3.66 5.49
C ASN A 110 1.85 3.15 4.05
N ASP A 111 2.96 3.12 3.32
CA ASP A 111 3.07 2.45 2.04
C ASP A 111 2.76 0.94 2.23
N PRO A 112 1.70 0.40 1.60
CA PRO A 112 1.27 -0.98 1.81
C PRO A 112 2.20 -2.02 1.17
N VAL A 113 3.11 -1.59 0.27
CA VAL A 113 4.09 -2.46 -0.37
C VAL A 113 5.36 -2.54 0.48
N SER A 114 5.90 -1.40 0.91
CA SER A 114 7.12 -1.36 1.73
C SER A 114 6.87 -1.58 3.24
N GLY A 115 5.68 -1.22 3.72
CA GLY A 115 5.34 -1.15 5.14
C GLY A 115 5.83 0.12 5.85
N ALA A 116 6.59 0.98 5.18
CA ALA A 116 7.19 2.20 5.71
C ALA A 116 6.39 3.46 5.32
N ALA A 117 6.81 4.64 5.79
CA ALA A 117 6.24 5.90 5.35
C ALA A 117 6.50 6.16 3.85
N PHE A 118 5.67 6.99 3.23
CA PHE A 118 5.89 7.48 1.88
C PHE A 118 7.11 8.39 1.79
N THR A 119 7.75 8.42 0.61
CA THR A 119 8.82 9.38 0.33
C THR A 119 8.20 10.71 -0.04
N TYR A 120 8.67 11.79 0.58
CA TYR A 120 8.26 13.16 0.27
C TYR A 120 9.50 14.02 0.00
N SER A 121 9.47 14.80 -1.07
CA SER A 121 10.59 15.66 -1.46
C SER A 121 10.30 17.12 -1.16
N THR A 122 11.24 17.76 -0.47
CA THR A 122 11.26 19.19 -0.17
C THR A 122 12.32 19.95 -0.99
N THR A 123 12.94 19.27 -1.96
CA THR A 123 14.11 19.78 -2.69
C THR A 123 13.79 19.92 -4.16
N ALA A 124 14.14 21.06 -4.75
CA ALA A 124 13.99 21.27 -6.18
C ALA A 124 14.77 20.21 -6.99
N PRO A 125 14.26 19.78 -8.16
CA PRO A 125 13.05 20.25 -8.82
C PRO A 125 11.75 19.52 -8.40
N ASN A 126 11.79 18.71 -7.33
CA ASN A 126 10.70 17.78 -7.00
C ASN A 126 9.93 18.18 -5.72
N VAL A 127 9.95 19.46 -5.32
CA VAL A 127 9.24 19.92 -4.11
C VAL A 127 7.77 19.53 -4.19
N GLY A 128 7.22 18.97 -3.12
CA GLY A 128 5.83 18.52 -3.08
C GLY A 128 5.60 17.11 -3.63
N LYS A 129 6.62 16.51 -4.28
CA LYS A 129 6.48 15.17 -4.85
C LYS A 129 6.42 14.12 -3.74
N VAL A 130 5.32 13.37 -3.73
CA VAL A 130 5.14 12.17 -2.92
C VAL A 130 5.36 10.95 -3.80
N SER A 131 6.12 9.96 -3.35
CA SER A 131 6.29 8.69 -4.05
C SER A 131 6.33 7.49 -3.10
N SER A 132 6.12 6.29 -3.63
CA SER A 132 6.31 5.05 -2.86
C SER A 132 7.74 4.95 -2.31
N SER A 133 7.88 4.36 -1.13
CA SER A 133 9.18 4.00 -0.55
C SER A 133 9.58 2.55 -0.85
N ALA A 134 8.73 1.81 -1.54
CA ALA A 134 9.02 0.44 -1.93
C ALA A 134 10.13 0.35 -2.97
N SER A 135 10.94 -0.70 -2.86
CA SER A 135 11.93 -1.08 -3.85
C SER A 135 11.35 -2.07 -4.86
N GLY A 136 11.99 -2.17 -6.02
CA GLY A 136 11.58 -3.10 -7.08
C GLY A 136 10.49 -2.55 -8.00
N THR A 137 9.81 -3.47 -8.69
CA THR A 137 8.86 -3.15 -9.75
C THR A 137 7.45 -3.65 -9.45
N ALA A 138 6.49 -2.83 -9.87
CA ALA A 138 5.09 -3.15 -9.87
C ALA A 138 4.73 -4.25 -10.87
N SER A 139 3.50 -4.76 -10.78
CA SER A 139 2.95 -5.75 -11.71
C SER A 139 2.84 -5.25 -13.15
N ASP A 140 2.90 -3.94 -13.40
CA ASP A 140 2.95 -3.33 -14.74
C ASP A 140 4.38 -3.08 -15.25
N GLY A 141 5.40 -3.49 -14.50
CA GLY A 141 6.82 -3.37 -14.87
C GLY A 141 7.46 -2.02 -14.53
N THR A 142 6.69 -1.06 -14.04
CA THR A 142 7.24 0.24 -13.60
C THR A 142 7.85 0.16 -12.20
N ALA A 143 8.84 1.00 -11.91
CA ALA A 143 9.46 1.03 -10.59
C ALA A 143 8.52 1.69 -9.57
N TYR A 144 8.42 1.16 -8.36
CA TYR A 144 7.57 1.78 -7.33
C TYR A 144 8.01 3.21 -7.00
N SER A 145 9.29 3.52 -7.06
CA SER A 145 9.81 4.87 -6.84
C SER A 145 9.34 5.91 -7.88
N SER A 146 8.83 5.48 -9.05
CA SER A 146 8.21 6.39 -10.01
C SER A 146 6.72 6.64 -9.72
N TRP A 147 6.12 5.83 -8.86
CA TRP A 147 4.71 5.93 -8.49
C TRP A 147 4.42 6.97 -7.45
#